data_AF-A0A9X2YVE0-F1
#
_entry.id   AF-A0A9X2YVE0-F1
#
_cell.length_a   1.000
_cell.length_b   1.000
_cell.length_c   1.000
_cell.angle_alpha   90.00
_cell.angle_beta   90.00
_cell.angle_gamma   90.00
#
_symmetry.space_group_name_H-M   'P 1'
#
loop_
_entity.id
_entity.type
_entity.pdbx_description
1 polymer ?
#
loop_
_entity_poly.entity_id
_entity_poly.type
_entity_poly.pdbx_seq_one_letter_code
_entity_poly.pdbx_strand_id
1 'polypeptide(L)'
;MNYKTLLILSLIFLSISVNAQESLNFKGKPYPATQTWDFICENYALSGEANVQIAKTETGGLLKLSIATTDPKLQITGVTYIYLVDNTIIVCVDKKNTEAGENKTSTFYNLSVIEMNKLKKTDIQSIRFNITGTTNKFSSQIGNFTAVNKKSYFSTKFDQSKKIFETAAEIKVL
;
A
#
# COMPACT_ATOMS: atom_id res chain seq x y z
N MET A 1 31.34 -37.50 15.64
CA MET A 1 30.37 -36.50 16.13
C MET A 1 29.31 -37.25 16.92
N ASN A 2 29.13 -36.94 18.21
CA ASN A 2 28.25 -37.74 19.09
C ASN A 2 26.78 -37.50 18.69
N TYR A 3 25.94 -38.54 18.67
CA TYR A 3 24.54 -38.45 18.21
C TYR A 3 23.74 -37.40 19.00
N LYS A 4 24.10 -37.17 20.27
CA LYS A 4 23.55 -36.11 21.11
C LYS A 4 23.84 -34.71 20.55
N THR A 5 25.03 -34.49 19.99
CA THR A 5 25.42 -33.22 19.38
C THR A 5 24.68 -32.98 18.05
N LEU A 6 24.40 -34.04 17.28
CA LEU A 6 23.62 -33.97 16.04
C LEU A 6 22.12 -33.67 16.31
N LEU A 7 21.57 -34.23 17.38
CA LEU A 7 20.17 -34.00 17.81
C LEU A 7 19.96 -32.57 18.32
N ILE A 8 20.92 -32.03 19.06
CA ILE A 8 20.89 -30.63 19.53
C ILE A 8 20.98 -29.65 18.34
N LEU A 9 21.81 -29.96 17.33
CA LEU A 9 21.92 -29.12 16.14
C LEU A 9 20.62 -29.09 15.31
N SER A 10 19.91 -30.22 15.23
CA SER A 10 18.61 -30.33 14.54
C SER A 10 17.49 -29.51 15.20
N LEU A 11 17.46 -29.44 16.54
CA LEU A 11 16.46 -28.63 17.26
C LEU A 11 16.63 -27.11 17.07
N ILE A 12 17.84 -26.63 16.81
CA ILE A 12 18.12 -25.20 16.63
C ILE A 12 17.58 -24.69 15.27
N PHE A 13 17.55 -25.53 14.23
CA PHE A 13 17.00 -25.15 12.92
C PHE A 13 15.47 -25.08 12.87
N LEU A 14 14.76 -25.62 13.87
CA LEU A 14 13.29 -25.66 13.92
C LEU A 14 12.65 -24.40 14.52
N SER A 15 13.42 -23.44 15.03
CA SER A 15 12.89 -22.36 15.90
C SER A 15 13.05 -20.93 15.38
N ILE A 16 13.48 -20.71 14.14
CA ILE A 16 13.59 -19.37 13.54
C ILE A 16 12.55 -19.16 12.43
N SER A 17 11.32 -18.90 12.83
CA SER A 17 10.34 -18.23 11.97
C SER A 17 10.57 -16.72 12.07
N VAL A 18 11.54 -16.20 11.31
CA VAL A 18 11.71 -14.75 11.16
C VAL A 18 10.61 -14.24 10.24
N ASN A 19 9.56 -13.63 10.80
CA ASN A 19 8.66 -12.79 10.01
C ASN A 19 9.45 -11.54 9.61
N ALA A 20 10.02 -11.54 8.41
CA ALA A 20 10.67 -10.36 7.86
C ALA A 20 9.58 -9.31 7.57
N GLN A 21 9.55 -8.26 8.38
CA GLN A 21 8.68 -7.11 8.16
C GLN A 21 9.18 -6.36 6.92
N GLU A 22 8.26 -6.06 6.00
CA GLU A 22 8.57 -5.30 4.80
C GLU A 22 9.09 -3.90 5.16
N SER A 23 9.87 -3.30 4.24
CA SER A 23 10.41 -1.96 4.44
C SER A 23 10.05 -1.02 3.30
N LEU A 24 9.69 0.21 3.66
CA LEU A 24 9.45 1.30 2.75
C LEU A 24 10.58 2.31 2.89
N ASN A 25 11.29 2.57 1.79
CA ASN A 25 12.29 3.62 1.73
C ASN A 25 11.63 4.96 1.38
N PHE A 26 11.92 5.98 2.18
CA PHE A 26 11.48 7.35 1.92
C PHE A 26 12.60 8.32 2.28
N LYS A 27 13.00 9.16 1.30
CA LYS A 27 14.10 10.13 1.45
C LYS A 27 15.40 9.51 1.97
N GLY A 28 15.75 8.33 1.46
CA GLY A 28 16.96 7.60 1.83
C GLY A 28 16.92 6.92 3.20
N LYS A 29 15.77 6.91 3.88
CA LYS A 29 15.59 6.22 5.16
C LYS A 29 14.57 5.07 5.04
N PRO A 30 14.91 3.85 5.50
CA PRO A 30 13.99 2.74 5.56
C PRO A 30 13.06 2.86 6.77
N TYR A 31 11.79 2.52 6.57
CA TYR A 31 10.77 2.45 7.63
C TYR A 31 10.13 1.05 7.62
N PRO A 32 9.78 0.50 8.80
CA PRO A 32 8.95 -0.70 8.87
C PRO A 32 7.59 -0.46 8.22
N ALA A 33 7.16 -1.38 7.37
CA ALA A 33 5.98 -1.20 6.53
C ALA A 33 5.14 -2.48 6.41
N THR A 34 3.89 -2.28 5.99
CA THR A 34 3.02 -3.36 5.53
C THR A 34 3.58 -3.96 4.25
N GLN A 35 3.01 -5.10 3.84
CA GLN A 35 3.17 -5.53 2.46
C GLN A 35 2.56 -4.49 1.51
N THR A 36 2.93 -4.57 0.24
CA THR A 36 2.28 -3.79 -0.80
C THR A 36 0.94 -4.44 -1.15
N TRP A 37 -0.13 -3.65 -1.14
CA TRP A 37 -1.48 -4.08 -1.48
C TRP A 37 -1.88 -3.56 -2.86
N ASP A 38 -2.35 -4.45 -3.72
CA ASP A 38 -2.78 -4.11 -5.07
C ASP A 38 -4.28 -3.84 -5.07
N PHE A 39 -4.64 -2.57 -4.89
CA PHE A 39 -6.04 -2.16 -4.92
C PHE A 39 -6.53 -2.10 -6.35
N ILE A 40 -7.68 -2.72 -6.58
CA ILE A 40 -8.38 -2.73 -7.86
C ILE A 40 -8.78 -1.29 -8.26
N CYS A 41 -8.35 -0.83 -9.43
CA CYS A 41 -8.63 0.49 -9.98
C CYS A 41 -9.21 0.38 -11.40
N GLU A 42 -10.48 -0.02 -11.50
CA GLU A 42 -11.19 -0.37 -12.74
C GLU A 42 -10.98 0.62 -13.89
N ASN A 43 -11.09 1.91 -13.59
CA ASN A 43 -11.07 2.96 -14.61
C ASN A 43 -9.64 3.35 -15.04
N TYR A 44 -8.59 2.79 -14.42
CA TYR A 44 -7.22 3.09 -14.78
C TYR A 44 -6.73 2.20 -15.92
N ALA A 45 -6.63 2.78 -17.12
CA ALA A 45 -6.48 2.04 -18.38
C ALA A 45 -5.18 1.23 -18.55
N LEU A 46 -4.14 1.49 -17.76
CA LEU A 46 -2.83 0.84 -17.93
C LEU A 46 -2.72 -0.46 -17.14
N SER A 47 -2.79 -0.40 -15.81
CA SER A 47 -2.67 -1.57 -14.94
C SER A 47 -4.01 -2.07 -14.39
N GLY A 48 -5.05 -1.23 -14.34
CA GLY A 48 -6.27 -1.53 -13.62
C GLY A 48 -6.10 -1.65 -12.11
N GLU A 49 -4.96 -1.21 -11.55
CA GLU A 49 -4.54 -1.42 -10.16
C GLU A 49 -3.73 -0.23 -9.63
N ALA A 50 -3.86 0.06 -8.34
CA ALA A 50 -3.02 0.99 -7.60
C ALA A 50 -2.37 0.30 -6.40
N ASN A 51 -1.07 0.49 -6.22
CA ASN A 51 -0.32 -0.16 -5.14
C ASN A 51 -0.31 0.75 -3.90
N VAL A 52 -0.69 0.19 -2.75
CA VAL A 52 -0.78 0.89 -1.47
C VAL A 52 0.17 0.23 -0.48
N GLN A 53 0.97 1.02 0.20
CA GLN A 53 1.82 0.53 1.30
C GLN A 53 1.80 1.57 2.43
N ILE A 54 1.79 1.10 3.68
CA ILE A 54 1.79 1.98 4.85
C ILE A 54 2.99 1.63 5.72
N ALA A 55 3.75 2.67 6.09
CA ALA A 55 4.89 2.55 6.98
C ALA A 55 4.66 3.30 8.29
N LYS A 56 5.32 2.84 9.34
CA LYS A 56 5.37 3.51 10.64
C LYS A 56 6.59 4.44 10.70
N THR A 57 6.37 5.67 11.12
CA THR A 57 7.42 6.67 11.32
C THR A 57 7.46 7.13 12.77
N GLU A 58 8.44 7.95 13.14
CA GLU A 58 8.54 8.52 14.49
C GLU A 58 7.35 9.43 14.84
N THR A 59 6.71 10.02 13.84
CA THR A 59 5.65 11.05 14.03
C THR A 59 4.25 10.56 13.67
N GLY A 60 4.11 9.26 13.37
CA GLY A 60 2.86 8.65 12.93
C GLY A 60 3.13 7.59 11.88
N GLY A 61 2.71 7.84 10.65
CA GLY A 61 2.90 6.93 9.55
C GLY A 61 3.09 7.63 8.21
N LEU A 62 3.33 6.81 7.19
CA LEU A 62 3.58 7.25 5.83
C LEU A 62 2.84 6.31 4.88
N LEU A 63 1.91 6.83 4.11
CA LEU A 63 1.25 6.10 3.05
C LEU A 63 1.95 6.35 1.73
N LYS A 64 2.36 5.30 1.04
CA LYS A 64 2.81 5.33 -0.34
C LYS A 64 1.69 4.83 -1.23
N LEU A 65 1.27 5.67 -2.15
CA LEU A 65 0.35 5.33 -3.24
C LEU A 65 1.14 5.32 -4.54
N SER A 66 1.15 4.19 -5.23
CA SER A 66 1.84 4.04 -6.51
C SER A 66 0.87 3.61 -7.60
N ILE A 67 1.12 4.09 -8.81
CA ILE A 67 0.38 3.69 -10.00
C ILE A 67 1.40 3.49 -11.13
N ALA A 68 1.21 2.44 -11.93
CA ALA A 68 1.96 2.30 -13.18
C ALA A 68 1.72 3.55 -14.05
N THR A 69 2.69 4.01 -14.80
CA THR A 69 2.56 5.17 -15.71
C THR A 69 3.41 4.93 -16.94
N THR A 70 3.05 5.48 -18.10
CA THR A 70 3.91 5.40 -19.31
C THR A 70 4.80 6.62 -19.52
N ASP A 71 4.67 7.66 -18.69
CA ASP A 71 5.41 8.90 -18.80
C ASP A 71 5.71 9.44 -17.39
N PRO A 72 6.97 9.78 -17.05
CA PRO A 72 7.33 10.33 -15.75
C PRO A 72 6.70 11.71 -15.44
N LYS A 73 6.12 12.38 -16.44
CA LYS A 73 5.35 13.62 -16.27
C LYS A 73 3.95 13.38 -15.70
N LEU A 74 3.47 12.12 -15.69
CA LEU A 74 2.23 11.75 -15.02
C LEU A 74 2.50 11.55 -13.54
N GLN A 75 1.79 12.31 -12.72
CA GLN A 75 1.97 12.33 -11.28
C GLN A 75 0.63 12.26 -10.58
N ILE A 76 0.61 11.58 -9.44
CA ILE A 76 -0.52 11.66 -8.53
C ILE A 76 -0.44 13.02 -7.83
N THR A 77 -1.49 13.84 -7.95
CA THR A 77 -1.50 15.20 -7.41
C THR A 77 -2.82 15.55 -6.74
N GLY A 78 -2.79 16.61 -5.93
CA GLY A 78 -3.98 17.13 -5.28
C GLY A 78 -4.39 16.33 -4.05
N VAL A 79 -5.64 16.47 -3.61
CA VAL A 79 -6.11 15.83 -2.37
C VAL A 79 -6.44 14.36 -2.64
N THR A 80 -5.82 13.47 -1.87
CA THR A 80 -6.16 12.04 -1.85
C THR A 80 -7.06 11.74 -0.65
N TYR A 81 -8.12 10.98 -0.86
CA TYR A 81 -9.08 10.62 0.17
C TYR A 81 -9.05 9.11 0.41
N ILE A 82 -8.83 8.71 1.66
CA ILE A 82 -8.89 7.31 2.08
C ILE A 82 -10.23 7.11 2.79
N TYR A 83 -11.12 6.36 2.15
CA TYR A 83 -12.41 5.96 2.71
C TYR A 83 -12.22 4.67 3.50
N LEU A 84 -12.68 4.66 4.74
CA LEU A 84 -12.59 3.52 5.64
C LEU A 84 -13.93 2.77 5.68
N VAL A 85 -13.91 1.51 6.08
CA VAL A 85 -15.12 0.66 6.14
C VAL A 85 -16.18 1.20 7.12
N ASP A 86 -15.77 2.00 8.11
CA ASP A 86 -16.66 2.67 9.06
C ASP A 86 -17.27 3.99 8.51
N ASN A 87 -17.19 4.22 7.20
CA ASN A 87 -17.67 5.40 6.46
C ASN A 87 -16.96 6.72 6.80
N THR A 88 -15.89 6.66 7.57
CA THR A 88 -15.09 7.85 7.85
C THR A 88 -13.96 8.03 6.83
N ILE A 89 -13.40 9.23 6.76
CA ILE A 89 -12.42 9.60 5.74
C ILE A 89 -11.13 10.09 6.40
N ILE A 90 -9.98 9.72 5.84
CA ILE A 90 -8.69 10.36 6.09
C ILE A 90 -8.34 11.20 4.86
N VAL A 91 -8.03 12.48 5.08
CA VAL A 91 -7.74 13.44 4.00
C VAL A 91 -6.24 13.64 3.91
N CYS A 92 -5.65 13.19 2.81
CA CYS A 92 -4.23 13.28 2.55
C CYS A 92 -3.95 14.46 1.63
N VAL A 93 -3.34 15.50 2.20
CA VAL A 93 -2.92 16.69 1.45
C VAL A 93 -1.57 16.41 0.78
N ASP A 94 -1.51 16.60 -0.53
CA ASP A 94 -0.29 16.48 -1.32
C ASP A 94 0.76 17.52 -0.89
N LYS A 95 1.92 17.01 -0.49
CA LYS A 95 3.10 17.80 -0.10
C LYS A 95 4.21 17.75 -1.16
N LYS A 96 3.88 17.33 -2.37
CA LYS A 96 4.79 17.16 -3.51
C LYS A 96 5.95 16.20 -3.21
N ASN A 97 5.69 15.20 -2.36
CA ASN A 97 6.63 14.12 -2.12
C ASN A 97 6.33 13.00 -3.13
N THR A 98 6.79 13.18 -4.35
CA THR A 98 6.54 12.24 -5.46
C THR A 98 7.87 11.68 -5.98
N GLU A 99 7.90 10.38 -6.19
CA GLU A 99 8.96 9.66 -6.87
C GLU A 99 8.40 9.20 -8.22
N ALA A 100 8.80 9.89 -9.29
CA ALA A 100 8.48 9.51 -10.66
C ALA A 100 9.60 8.63 -11.23
N GLY A 101 9.25 7.42 -11.65
CA GLY A 101 10.10 6.53 -12.43
C GLY A 101 9.59 6.35 -13.85
N GLU A 102 10.33 5.59 -14.65
CA GLU A 102 10.02 5.37 -16.08
C GLU A 102 8.64 4.74 -16.29
N ASN A 103 8.26 3.77 -15.44
CA ASN A 103 7.03 2.98 -15.59
C ASN A 103 6.06 3.10 -14.41
N LYS A 104 6.35 3.96 -13.44
CA LYS A 104 5.58 4.07 -12.19
C LYS A 104 5.77 5.43 -11.56
N THR A 105 4.70 6.02 -11.04
CA THR A 105 4.75 7.20 -10.18
C THR A 105 4.27 6.83 -8.78
N SER A 106 4.98 7.29 -7.76
CA SER A 106 4.66 7.02 -6.35
C SER A 106 4.55 8.35 -5.60
N THR A 107 3.48 8.55 -4.83
CA THR A 107 3.32 9.73 -3.97
C THR A 107 3.19 9.31 -2.51
N PHE A 108 3.81 10.09 -1.63
CA PHE A 108 3.90 9.81 -0.21
C PHE A 108 3.09 10.83 0.61
N TYR A 109 2.23 10.32 1.49
CA TYR A 109 1.38 11.12 2.36
C TYR A 109 1.69 10.81 3.82
N ASN A 110 1.92 11.85 4.61
CA ASN A 110 2.10 11.69 6.05
C ASN A 110 0.75 11.41 6.70
N LEU A 111 0.72 10.40 7.57
CA LEU A 111 -0.41 10.09 8.44
C LEU A 111 -0.04 10.47 9.86
N SER A 112 -0.90 11.23 10.52
CA SER A 112 -0.77 11.55 11.94
C SER A 112 -0.94 10.30 12.81
N VAL A 113 -0.53 10.41 14.08
CA VAL A 113 -0.74 9.34 15.08
C VAL A 113 -2.22 8.98 15.22
N ILE A 114 -3.12 9.97 15.15
CA ILE A 114 -4.58 9.76 15.26
C ILE A 114 -5.08 8.93 14.06
N GLU A 115 -4.66 9.28 12.84
CA GLU A 115 -5.02 8.55 11.63
C GLU A 115 -4.46 7.13 11.62
N MET A 116 -3.21 6.94 12.07
CA MET A 116 -2.63 5.60 12.24
C MET A 116 -3.39 4.77 13.28
N ASN A 117 -3.78 5.36 14.40
CA ASN A 117 -4.60 4.67 15.41
C ASN A 117 -5.99 4.28 14.89
N LYS A 118 -6.51 5.05 13.94
CA LYS A 118 -7.76 4.72 13.25
C LYS A 118 -7.57 3.53 12.32
N LEU A 119 -6.51 3.55 11.51
CA LEU A 119 -6.18 2.45 10.60
C LEU A 119 -5.84 1.15 11.34
N LYS A 120 -5.41 1.19 12.61
CA LYS A 120 -5.30 0.01 13.48
C LYS A 120 -6.65 -0.62 13.86
N LYS A 121 -7.77 0.07 13.66
CA LYS A 121 -9.11 -0.36 14.09
C LYS A 121 -10.05 -0.63 12.93
N THR A 122 -9.86 0.03 11.81
CA THR A 122 -10.75 -0.04 10.65
C THR A 122 -9.93 -0.22 9.37
N ASP A 123 -10.44 -1.05 8.48
CA ASP A 123 -9.80 -1.32 7.20
C ASP A 123 -10.05 -0.19 6.21
N ILE A 124 -9.13 -0.03 5.25
CA ILE A 124 -9.37 0.87 4.12
C ILE A 124 -10.41 0.21 3.20
N GLN A 125 -11.43 0.94 2.81
CA GLN A 125 -12.41 0.51 1.82
C GLN A 125 -11.97 0.88 0.41
N SER A 126 -11.57 2.14 0.22
CA SER A 126 -11.12 2.65 -1.08
C SER A 126 -10.27 3.91 -0.93
N ILE A 127 -9.50 4.23 -1.96
CA ILE A 127 -8.68 5.43 -2.05
C ILE A 127 -9.05 6.17 -3.33
N ARG A 128 -9.43 7.45 -3.20
CA ARG A 128 -9.66 8.36 -4.32
C ARG A 128 -8.48 9.28 -4.50
N PHE A 129 -7.97 9.37 -5.72
CA PHE A 129 -6.79 10.16 -6.05
C PHE A 129 -6.88 10.65 -7.49
N ASN A 130 -6.06 11.66 -7.83
CA ASN A 130 -6.05 12.24 -9.15
C ASN A 130 -4.68 12.03 -9.78
N ILE A 131 -4.65 11.74 -11.08
CA ILE A 131 -3.43 11.74 -11.88
C ILE A 131 -3.51 12.92 -12.82
N THR A 132 -2.48 13.76 -12.80
CA THR A 132 -2.33 14.91 -13.69
C THR A 132 -0.97 14.89 -14.36
N GLY A 133 -0.85 15.52 -15.51
CA GLY A 133 0.41 15.68 -16.20
C GLY A 133 0.21 16.09 -17.65
N THR A 134 1.29 16.11 -18.41
CA THR A 134 1.25 16.33 -19.86
C THR A 134 1.64 15.04 -20.56
N THR A 135 0.80 14.56 -21.47
CA THR A 135 1.06 13.36 -22.29
C THR A 135 0.79 13.68 -23.74
N ASN A 136 1.67 13.20 -24.62
CA ASN A 136 1.54 13.42 -26.06
C ASN A 136 0.76 12.31 -26.77
N LYS A 137 0.45 11.19 -26.08
CA LYS A 137 -0.05 9.96 -26.73
C LYS A 137 -1.21 9.27 -26.00
N PHE A 138 -1.39 9.44 -24.69
CA PHE A 138 -2.41 8.69 -23.92
C PHE A 138 -3.02 9.50 -22.77
N SER A 139 -4.13 10.20 -23.02
CA SER A 139 -4.87 10.98 -22.02
C SER A 139 -5.70 10.12 -21.05
N SER A 140 -5.93 8.84 -21.36
CA SER A 140 -6.71 7.91 -20.52
C SER A 140 -6.08 7.61 -19.15
N GLN A 141 -4.82 8.00 -18.94
CA GLN A 141 -4.13 7.90 -17.66
C GLN A 141 -4.29 9.15 -16.79
N ILE A 142 -4.89 10.22 -17.29
CA ILE A 142 -5.15 11.47 -16.57
C ILE A 142 -6.61 11.51 -16.14
N GLY A 143 -6.86 11.89 -14.89
CA GLY A 143 -8.22 11.98 -14.37
C GLY A 143 -8.30 11.71 -12.88
N ASN A 144 -9.53 11.42 -12.44
CA ASN A 144 -9.83 11.07 -11.05
C ASN A 144 -10.12 9.58 -10.99
N PHE A 145 -9.47 8.89 -10.06
CA PHE A 145 -9.51 7.44 -9.96
C PHE A 145 -9.92 7.02 -8.55
N THR A 146 -10.54 5.86 -8.46
CA THR A 146 -10.88 5.21 -7.19
C THR A 146 -10.32 3.80 -7.21
N ALA A 147 -9.39 3.52 -6.32
CA ALA A 147 -8.87 2.18 -6.10
C ALA A 147 -9.58 1.56 -4.89
N VAL A 148 -10.18 0.39 -5.08
CA VAL A 148 -10.98 -0.34 -4.09
C VAL A 148 -10.12 -1.42 -3.45
N ASN A 149 -10.23 -1.57 -2.13
CA ASN A 149 -9.56 -2.63 -1.38
C ASN A 149 -10.20 -3.99 -1.71
N LYS A 150 -9.81 -4.57 -2.84
CA LYS A 150 -10.20 -5.91 -3.29
C LYS A 150 -8.99 -6.63 -3.91
N LYS A 151 -8.81 -7.89 -3.53
CA LYS A 151 -7.81 -8.82 -4.07
C LYS A 151 -8.22 -9.39 -5.44
N SER A 152 -9.52 -9.53 -5.70
CA SER A 152 -10.05 -10.03 -6.97
C SER A 152 -11.49 -9.55 -7.21
N TYR A 153 -11.89 -9.42 -8.48
CA TYR A 153 -13.28 -9.10 -8.88
C TYR A 153 -14.22 -10.29 -8.75
N PHE A 154 -13.72 -11.47 -9.11
CA PHE A 154 -14.52 -12.67 -9.20
C PHE A 154 -14.41 -13.46 -7.90
N SER A 155 -15.57 -13.85 -7.38
CA SER A 155 -15.74 -14.87 -6.36
C SER A 155 -16.73 -15.87 -6.93
N THR A 156 -16.39 -17.16 -6.88
CA THR A 156 -17.37 -18.20 -7.19
C THR A 156 -18.30 -18.35 -5.99
N LYS A 157 -19.47 -18.96 -6.19
CA LYS A 157 -20.41 -19.27 -5.08
C LYS A 157 -19.77 -20.09 -3.94
N PHE A 158 -18.63 -20.74 -4.22
CA PHE A 158 -17.91 -21.59 -3.27
C PHE A 158 -16.70 -20.88 -2.62
N ASP A 159 -16.38 -19.65 -3.04
CA ASP A 159 -15.22 -18.92 -2.53
C ASP A 159 -15.59 -18.13 -1.27
N GLN A 160 -15.15 -18.64 -0.11
CA GLN A 160 -15.35 -18.00 1.19
C GLN A 160 -14.14 -17.18 1.65
N SER A 161 -13.09 -17.06 0.82
CA SER A 161 -11.89 -16.33 1.21
C SER A 161 -12.15 -14.82 1.30
N LYS A 162 -11.58 -14.17 2.31
CA LYS A 162 -11.63 -12.70 2.40
C LYS A 162 -10.88 -12.09 1.21
N LYS A 163 -11.63 -11.42 0.33
CA LYS A 163 -11.11 -10.73 -0.86
C LYS A 163 -10.63 -9.31 -0.57
N ILE A 164 -10.38 -8.96 0.68
CA ILE A 164 -9.89 -7.63 1.06
C ILE A 164 -8.54 -7.76 1.77
N PHE A 165 -7.72 -6.73 1.69
CA PHE A 165 -6.54 -6.56 2.52
C PHE A 165 -6.97 -6.10 3.91
N GLU A 166 -6.46 -6.77 4.95
CA GLU A 166 -6.82 -6.49 6.34
C GLU A 166 -5.87 -5.43 6.91
N THR A 167 -6.03 -4.19 6.45
CA THR A 167 -5.22 -3.04 6.86
C THR A 167 -5.08 -2.96 8.39
N ALA A 168 -6.15 -3.17 9.15
CA ALA A 168 -6.13 -3.09 10.60
C ALA A 168 -5.34 -4.21 11.27
N ALA A 169 -5.31 -5.40 10.68
CA ALA A 169 -4.50 -6.51 11.18
C ALA A 169 -3.01 -6.22 10.93
N GLU A 170 -2.66 -5.78 9.72
CA GLU A 170 -1.27 -5.51 9.35
C GLU A 170 -0.68 -4.28 10.04
N ILE A 171 -1.45 -3.21 10.24
CA ILE A 171 -0.91 -2.02 10.92
C ILE A 171 -0.72 -2.25 12.43
N LYS A 172 -1.46 -3.19 13.03
CA LYS A 172 -1.25 -3.56 14.45
C LYS A 172 0.12 -4.19 14.69
N VAL A 173 0.69 -4.84 13.67
CA VAL A 173 2.02 -5.47 13.78
C VAL A 173 3.17 -4.51 13.45
N LEU A 174 2.87 -3.24 13.10
CA LEU A 174 3.86 -2.17 12.89
C LEU A 174 4.30 -1.47 14.19
#